data_AF-A0A970QP23-F1
#
_entry.id   AF-A0A970QP23-F1
#
_cell.length_a   1.000
_cell.length_b   1.000
_cell.length_c   1.000
_cell.angle_alpha   90.00
_cell.angle_beta   90.00
_cell.angle_gamma   90.00
#
_symmetry.space_group_name_H-M   'P 1'
#
loop_
_entity.id
_entity.type
_entity.pdbx_description
1 polymer ?
#
loop_
_entity_poly.entity_id
_entity_poly.type
_entity_poly.pdbx_seq_one_letter_code
_entity_poly.pdbx_strand_id
1 'polypeptide(L)'
;MERIDTVRLNEYMYASIAGAGFDAFIANRFDDFSKRGIISYLILIFKYLFIYKSRTYIVRQENTIIKQKAFLVCFANSSQWGFNVRISPESSVQDGYVNVCFIKKPNIISLPFFILFLFSGNLNQVVNYVKIYKLKEFSVETEDKEVMHVHIDGDPIPTQYKLEIKTNPLSLHILLPNFI
;
A
#
# COMPACT_ATOMS: atom_id res chain seq x y z
N MET A 1 -4.44 -22.24 16.25
CA MET A 1 -4.03 -22.17 14.83
C MET A 1 -5.16 -21.46 14.12
N GLU A 2 -4.85 -20.38 13.42
CA GLU A 2 -5.85 -19.62 12.66
C GLU A 2 -5.54 -19.69 11.17
N ARG A 3 -6.52 -19.32 10.36
CA ARG A 3 -6.32 -19.15 8.92
C ARG A 3 -6.46 -17.68 8.58
N ILE A 4 -5.64 -17.22 7.64
CA ILE A 4 -5.71 -15.89 7.09
C ILE A 4 -5.73 -15.94 5.57
N ASP A 5 -6.25 -14.88 4.99
CA ASP A 5 -6.24 -14.60 3.57
C ASP A 5 -4.81 -14.32 3.13
N THR A 6 -4.47 -14.77 1.92
CA THR A 6 -3.30 -14.26 1.18
C THR A 6 -3.82 -13.54 -0.05
N VAL A 7 -2.99 -12.68 -0.63
CA VAL A 7 -3.36 -11.95 -1.84
C VAL A 7 -2.35 -12.24 -2.93
N ARG A 8 -2.86 -12.64 -4.09
CA ARG A 8 -2.06 -12.77 -5.30
C ARG A 8 -2.02 -11.43 -6.01
N LEU A 9 -0.82 -10.98 -6.38
CA LEU A 9 -0.57 -9.83 -7.24
C LEU A 9 0.28 -10.33 -8.41
N ASN A 10 -0.33 -10.42 -9.60
CA ASN A 10 0.24 -11.10 -10.77
C ASN A 10 0.71 -12.52 -10.41
N GLU A 11 2.02 -12.75 -10.45
CA GLU A 11 2.70 -14.01 -10.10
C GLU A 11 3.30 -14.02 -8.68
N TYR A 12 3.16 -12.93 -7.94
CA TYR A 12 3.61 -12.79 -6.56
C TYR A 12 2.45 -13.02 -5.58
N MET A 13 2.80 -13.40 -4.34
CA MET A 13 1.86 -13.46 -3.23
C MET A 13 2.36 -12.63 -2.05
N TYR A 14 1.43 -12.03 -1.32
CA TYR A 14 1.73 -11.28 -0.10
C TYR A 14 0.67 -11.55 0.97
N ALA A 15 1.05 -11.39 2.23
CA ALA A 15 0.20 -11.66 3.39
C ALA A 15 -0.30 -10.38 4.07
N SER A 16 0.45 -9.28 3.99
CA SER A 16 0.13 -8.04 4.71
C SER A 16 -0.28 -6.92 3.75
N ILE A 17 0.69 -6.27 3.10
CA ILE A 17 0.45 -5.08 2.26
C ILE A 17 1.35 -5.11 1.04
N ALA A 18 0.74 -4.92 -0.14
CA ALA A 18 1.47 -4.49 -1.33
C ALA A 18 1.23 -2.99 -1.57
N GLY A 19 2.17 -2.33 -2.24
CA GLY A 19 2.05 -0.89 -2.52
C GLY A 19 2.62 -0.54 -3.89
N ALA A 20 2.06 0.52 -4.48
CA ALA A 20 2.52 1.10 -5.72
C ALA A 20 2.58 2.63 -5.60
N GLY A 21 3.53 3.23 -6.30
CA GLY A 21 3.70 4.68 -6.31
C GLY A 21 4.91 5.12 -5.48
N PHE A 22 4.74 6.16 -4.65
CA PHE A 22 5.85 6.79 -3.95
C PHE A 22 6.60 5.87 -2.99
N ASP A 23 5.89 5.10 -2.15
CA ASP A 23 6.47 4.15 -1.21
C ASP A 23 7.31 3.07 -1.91
N ALA A 24 6.76 2.46 -2.97
CA ALA A 24 7.46 1.48 -3.78
C ALA A 24 8.64 2.08 -4.54
N PHE A 25 8.52 3.33 -5.00
CA PHE A 25 9.60 4.07 -5.64
C PHE A 25 10.77 4.33 -4.67
N ILE A 26 10.47 4.61 -3.39
CA ILE A 26 11.49 4.74 -2.34
C ILE A 26 12.11 3.40 -2.02
N ALA A 27 11.30 2.34 -1.84
CA ALA A 27 11.79 0.99 -1.55
C ALA A 27 12.79 0.51 -2.62
N ASN A 28 12.45 0.68 -3.89
CA ASN A 28 13.32 0.32 -5.01
C ASN A 28 14.66 1.10 -5.03
N ARG A 29 14.69 2.36 -4.57
CA ARG A 29 15.93 3.17 -4.50
C ARG A 29 16.74 2.97 -3.23
N PHE A 30 16.15 2.35 -2.21
CA PHE A 30 16.83 2.09 -0.96
C PHE A 30 17.89 1.00 -1.11
N ASP A 31 17.65 0.02 -2.00
CA ASP A 31 18.60 -1.04 -2.34
C ASP A 31 19.90 -0.51 -2.97
N ASP A 32 19.83 0.62 -3.69
CA ASP A 32 20.97 1.26 -4.34
C ASP A 32 21.86 2.07 -3.37
N PHE A 33 21.42 2.33 -2.13
CA PHE A 33 22.15 3.21 -1.21
C PHE A 33 23.15 2.45 -0.32
N SER A 34 24.42 2.82 -0.46
CA SER A 34 25.58 2.20 0.21
C SER A 34 25.64 2.37 1.74
N LYS A 35 24.81 3.25 2.34
CA LYS A 35 24.73 3.45 3.80
C LYS A 35 23.37 3.02 4.34
N ARG A 36 23.30 1.83 4.92
CA ARG A 36 22.13 1.29 5.61
C ARG A 36 21.79 2.11 6.87
N GLY A 37 20.52 2.43 7.08
CA GLY A 37 20.03 3.09 8.30
C GLY A 37 18.81 3.99 8.10
N ILE A 38 18.08 4.25 9.20
CA ILE A 38 16.86 5.07 9.24
C ILE A 38 17.08 6.50 8.70
N ILE A 39 18.25 7.09 8.94
CA ILE A 39 18.57 8.45 8.50
C ILE A 39 18.64 8.54 6.96
N SER A 40 19.34 7.61 6.30
CA SER A 40 19.41 7.55 4.83
C SER A 40 18.01 7.39 4.21
N TYR A 41 17.17 6.57 4.85
CA TYR A 41 15.78 6.35 4.44
C TYR A 41 14.95 7.65 4.53
N LEU A 42 15.05 8.38 5.64
CA LEU A 42 14.37 9.66 5.81
C LEU A 42 14.83 10.71 4.79
N ILE A 43 16.14 10.80 4.52
CA ILE A 43 16.69 11.73 3.52
C ILE A 43 16.10 11.43 2.13
N LEU A 44 16.01 10.16 1.74
CA LEU A 44 15.41 9.75 0.46
C LEU A 44 13.93 10.13 0.39
N ILE A 45 13.17 9.86 1.46
CA ILE A 45 11.76 10.28 1.55
C ILE A 45 11.66 11.78 1.33
N PHE A 46 12.41 12.61 2.09
CA PHE A 46 12.32 14.06 1.95
C PHE A 46 12.73 14.55 0.55
N LYS A 47 13.83 14.03 0.00
CA LYS A 47 14.32 14.40 -1.34
C LYS A 47 13.26 14.15 -2.40
N TYR A 48 12.70 12.93 -2.41
CA TYR A 48 11.77 12.54 -3.45
C TYR A 48 10.34 12.98 -3.17
N LEU A 49 10.00 13.35 -1.93
CA LEU A 49 8.70 13.94 -1.62
C LEU A 49 8.43 15.15 -2.50
N PHE A 50 9.43 15.99 -2.80
CA PHE A 50 9.26 17.16 -3.67
C PHE A 50 9.19 16.80 -5.16
N ILE A 51 9.98 15.81 -5.58
CA ILE A 51 10.19 15.48 -7.00
C ILE A 51 9.08 14.56 -7.52
N TYR A 52 8.63 13.62 -6.70
CA TYR A 52 7.65 12.62 -7.10
C TYR A 52 6.28 13.26 -7.28
N LYS A 53 5.66 12.96 -8.43
CA LYS A 53 4.35 13.47 -8.82
C LYS A 53 3.30 12.39 -8.64
N SER A 54 2.13 12.79 -8.13
CA SER A 54 0.97 11.91 -8.09
C SER A 54 0.54 11.49 -9.48
N ARG A 55 0.17 10.22 -9.63
CA ARG A 55 -0.32 9.62 -10.87
C ARG A 55 -1.81 9.31 -10.73
N THR A 56 -2.49 9.21 -11.86
CA THR A 56 -3.88 8.74 -11.88
C THR A 56 -3.89 7.24 -12.07
N TYR A 57 -4.52 6.53 -11.15
CA TYR A 57 -4.70 5.09 -11.19
C TYR A 57 -6.12 4.76 -11.63
N ILE A 58 -6.24 3.75 -12.48
CA ILE A 58 -7.49 3.21 -12.98
C ILE A 58 -7.61 1.79 -12.42
N VAL A 59 -8.61 1.60 -11.58
CA VAL A 59 -8.95 0.29 -11.02
C VAL A 59 -10.20 -0.23 -11.70
N ARG A 60 -10.15 -1.47 -12.17
CA ARG A 60 -11.28 -2.14 -12.80
C ARG A 60 -11.64 -3.39 -12.03
N GLN A 61 -12.89 -3.48 -11.62
CA GLN A 61 -13.50 -4.67 -11.04
C GLN A 61 -14.83 -4.91 -11.75
N GLU A 62 -14.96 -6.02 -12.46
CA GLU A 62 -16.14 -6.37 -13.24
C GLU A 62 -16.58 -5.19 -14.14
N ASN A 63 -17.76 -4.61 -13.89
CA ASN A 63 -18.33 -3.48 -14.64
C ASN A 63 -18.05 -2.11 -14.01
N THR A 64 -17.25 -2.05 -12.95
CA THR A 64 -16.93 -0.81 -12.22
C THR A 64 -15.53 -0.31 -12.57
N ILE A 65 -15.43 0.98 -12.87
CA ILE A 65 -14.16 1.68 -13.08
C ILE A 65 -14.00 2.75 -12.01
N ILE A 66 -12.97 2.63 -11.19
CA ILE A 66 -12.58 3.63 -10.20
C ILE A 66 -11.36 4.36 -10.74
N LYS A 67 -11.46 5.68 -10.88
CA LYS A 67 -10.35 6.53 -11.32
C LYS A 67 -9.95 7.43 -10.16
N GLN A 68 -8.70 7.32 -9.71
CA GLN A 68 -8.20 8.14 -8.60
C GLN A 68 -6.79 8.65 -8.82
N LYS A 69 -6.59 9.95 -8.63
CA LYS A 69 -5.26 10.56 -8.52
C LYS A 69 -4.70 10.31 -7.12
N ALA A 70 -3.52 9.71 -7.04
CA ALA A 70 -2.86 9.36 -5.80
C ALA A 70 -1.35 9.55 -5.88
N PHE A 71 -0.75 9.88 -4.74
CA PHE A 71 0.69 9.92 -4.53
C PHE A 71 1.26 8.52 -4.33
N LEU A 72 0.54 7.67 -3.60
CA LEU A 72 0.79 6.25 -3.50
C LEU A 72 -0.52 5.50 -3.26
N VAL A 73 -0.50 4.21 -3.56
CA VAL A 73 -1.64 3.30 -3.46
C VAL A 73 -1.20 2.08 -2.68
N CYS A 74 -1.93 1.75 -1.62
CA CYS A 74 -1.71 0.52 -0.85
C CYS A 74 -2.83 -0.48 -1.13
N PHE A 75 -2.47 -1.76 -1.18
CA PHE A 75 -3.36 -2.90 -1.31
C PHE A 75 -3.28 -3.70 -0.01
N ALA A 76 -4.10 -3.31 0.96
CA ALA A 76 -4.02 -3.80 2.33
C ALA A 76 -4.88 -5.07 2.54
N ASN A 77 -4.22 -6.17 2.92
CA ASN A 77 -4.85 -7.36 3.50
C ASN A 77 -4.89 -7.26 5.03
N SER A 78 -3.87 -6.65 5.63
CA SER A 78 -3.80 -6.38 7.08
C SER A 78 -4.05 -4.90 7.40
N SER A 79 -4.37 -4.61 8.67
CA SER A 79 -4.65 -3.25 9.13
C SER A 79 -3.41 -2.37 9.36
N GLN A 80 -2.21 -2.97 9.37
CA GLN A 80 -0.96 -2.29 9.66
C GLN A 80 0.00 -2.32 8.48
N TRP A 81 0.53 -1.14 8.15
CA TRP A 81 1.53 -0.98 7.09
C TRP A 81 2.97 -1.24 7.55
N GLY A 82 3.18 -1.34 8.86
CA GLY A 82 4.49 -1.49 9.50
C GLY A 82 4.73 -0.41 10.54
N PHE A 83 5.60 -0.65 11.53
CA PHE A 83 5.89 0.30 12.63
C PHE A 83 4.64 0.88 13.32
N ASN A 84 3.57 0.08 13.46
CA ASN A 84 2.27 0.49 14.02
C ASN A 84 1.54 1.60 13.23
N VAL A 85 1.94 1.85 11.98
CA VAL A 85 1.20 2.72 11.05
C VAL A 85 -0.08 2.01 10.61
N ARG A 86 -1.23 2.63 10.88
CA ARG A 86 -2.56 2.06 10.58
C ARG A 86 -3.20 2.82 9.43
N ILE A 87 -2.94 2.36 8.21
CA ILE A 87 -3.49 2.97 6.99
C ILE A 87 -4.93 2.50 6.69
N SER A 88 -5.26 1.29 7.11
CA SER A 88 -6.58 0.70 6.95
C SER A 88 -6.98 -0.04 8.23
N PRO A 89 -7.24 0.66 9.34
CA PRO A 89 -7.65 0.05 10.61
C PRO A 89 -8.81 -0.96 10.49
N GLU A 90 -9.70 -0.77 9.51
CA GLU A 90 -10.84 -1.67 9.25
C GLU A 90 -10.50 -2.90 8.38
N SER A 91 -9.24 -3.04 7.93
CA SER A 91 -8.81 -4.25 7.20
C SER A 91 -8.80 -5.46 8.10
N SER A 92 -9.35 -6.57 7.58
CA SER A 92 -9.32 -7.87 8.22
C SER A 92 -8.59 -8.86 7.32
N VAL A 93 -7.70 -9.65 7.92
CA VAL A 93 -6.96 -10.72 7.24
C VAL A 93 -7.82 -11.98 7.04
N GLN A 94 -9.13 -11.93 7.27
CA GLN A 94 -10.03 -13.09 7.24
C GLN A 94 -11.36 -12.81 6.53
N ASP A 95 -11.53 -11.63 5.93
CA ASP A 95 -12.82 -11.22 5.35
C ASP A 95 -12.96 -11.50 3.85
N GLY A 96 -11.88 -11.93 3.19
CA GLY A 96 -11.83 -12.25 1.77
C GLY A 96 -11.73 -11.02 0.86
N TYR A 97 -11.35 -9.85 1.37
CA TYR A 97 -11.20 -8.62 0.59
C TYR A 97 -9.83 -7.97 0.76
N VAL A 98 -9.51 -7.08 -0.18
CA VAL A 98 -8.37 -6.17 -0.12
C VAL A 98 -8.91 -4.74 -0.02
N ASN A 99 -8.35 -3.98 0.92
CA ASN A 99 -8.61 -2.55 1.04
C ASN A 99 -7.61 -1.78 0.16
N VAL A 100 -8.11 -1.20 -0.93
CA VAL A 100 -7.35 -0.36 -1.85
C VAL A 100 -7.37 1.08 -1.33
N CYS A 101 -6.25 1.52 -0.76
CA CYS A 101 -6.08 2.83 -0.15
C CYS A 101 -5.35 3.77 -1.11
N PHE A 102 -6.05 4.79 -1.62
CA PHE A 102 -5.45 5.87 -2.40
C PHE A 102 -5.08 7.02 -1.48
N ILE A 103 -3.78 7.33 -1.40
CA ILE A 103 -3.28 8.44 -0.59
C ILE A 103 -2.93 9.61 -1.51
N LYS A 104 -3.56 10.77 -1.28
CA LYS A 104 -3.17 12.02 -1.94
C LYS A 104 -1.91 12.57 -1.31
N LYS A 105 -1.11 13.28 -2.10
CA LYS A 105 0.08 13.98 -1.61
C LYS A 105 -0.36 15.04 -0.60
N PRO A 106 0.02 14.96 0.68
CA PRO A 106 -0.22 16.04 1.62
C PRO A 106 0.64 17.25 1.23
N ASN A 107 0.15 18.44 1.54
CA ASN A 107 0.95 19.65 1.44
C ASN A 107 2.05 19.59 2.51
N ILE A 108 3.18 20.26 2.27
CA ILE A 108 4.33 20.12 3.17
C ILE A 108 4.04 20.57 4.60
N ILE A 109 3.17 21.57 4.75
CA ILE A 109 2.73 22.09 6.05
C ILE A 109 1.88 21.04 6.79
N SER A 110 1.07 20.27 6.07
CA SER A 110 0.20 19.24 6.66
C SER A 110 0.87 17.88 6.79
N LEU A 111 2.06 17.68 6.22
CA LEU A 111 2.78 16.42 6.25
C LEU A 111 3.07 15.90 7.67
N PRO A 112 3.59 16.71 8.63
CA PRO A 112 3.85 16.20 9.98
C PRO A 112 2.58 15.72 10.68
N PHE A 113 1.48 16.46 10.54
CA PHE A 113 0.17 16.09 11.09
C PHE A 113 -0.37 14.82 10.42
N PHE A 114 -0.25 14.72 9.09
CA PHE A 114 -0.66 13.53 8.34
C PHE A 114 0.09 12.29 8.85
N ILE A 115 1.41 12.37 9.03
CA ILE A 115 2.22 11.29 9.58
C ILE A 115 1.73 10.93 11.00
N LEU A 116 1.57 11.92 11.88
CA LEU A 116 1.08 11.70 13.25
C LEU A 116 -0.27 10.95 13.28
N PHE A 117 -1.20 11.34 12.41
CA PHE A 117 -2.52 10.72 12.35
C PHE A 117 -2.49 9.29 11.80
N LEU A 118 -1.56 8.98 10.89
CA LEU A 118 -1.36 7.60 10.44
C LEU A 118 -0.81 6.69 11.56
N PHE A 119 0.06 7.20 12.42
CA PHE A 119 0.56 6.47 13.60
C PHE A 119 -0.50 6.31 14.69
N SER A 120 -1.40 7.28 14.86
CA SER A 120 -2.51 7.17 15.82
C SER A 120 -3.66 6.30 15.32
N GLY A 121 -3.72 6.01 14.01
CA GLY A 121 -4.82 5.31 13.38
C GLY A 121 -6.12 6.12 13.27
N ASN A 122 -6.07 7.43 13.52
CA ASN A 122 -7.24 8.30 13.46
C ASN A 122 -7.54 8.72 12.01
N LEU A 123 -8.21 7.83 11.26
CA LEU A 123 -8.55 8.08 9.86
C LEU A 123 -9.47 9.28 9.64
N ASN A 124 -10.28 9.68 10.64
CA ASN A 124 -11.18 10.82 10.51
C ASN A 124 -10.42 12.13 10.23
N GLN A 125 -9.20 12.26 10.76
CA GLN A 125 -8.35 13.44 10.52
C GLN A 125 -7.68 13.42 9.14
N VAL A 126 -7.64 12.27 8.47
CA VAL A 126 -6.99 12.10 7.16
C VAL A 126 -7.94 11.70 6.04
N VAL A 127 -9.26 11.73 6.27
CA VAL A 127 -10.30 11.36 5.28
C VAL A 127 -10.19 12.15 3.97
N ASN A 128 -9.68 13.38 4.01
CA ASN A 128 -9.45 14.19 2.81
C ASN A 128 -8.25 13.72 1.98
N TYR A 129 -7.32 12.99 2.60
CA TYR A 129 -6.09 12.47 2.00
C TYR A 129 -6.22 11.01 1.59
N VAL A 130 -7.03 10.21 2.30
CA VAL A 130 -7.13 8.77 2.07
C VAL A 130 -8.52 8.40 1.57
N LYS A 131 -8.60 7.74 0.42
CA LYS A 131 -9.82 7.06 -0.05
C LYS A 131 -9.60 5.56 -0.04
N ILE A 132 -10.55 4.80 0.51
CA ILE A 132 -10.44 3.34 0.64
C ILE A 132 -11.58 2.68 -0.13
N TYR A 133 -11.27 1.64 -0.90
CA TYR A 133 -12.24 0.79 -1.59
C TYR A 133 -11.98 -0.67 -1.26
N LYS A 134 -13.02 -1.42 -0.91
CA LYS A 134 -12.92 -2.83 -0.51
C LYS A 134 -13.28 -3.72 -1.70
N LEU A 135 -12.29 -4.42 -2.26
CA LEU A 135 -12.40 -5.18 -3.53
C LEU A 135 -11.90 -6.63 -3.32
N LYS A 136 -12.24 -7.56 -4.23
CA LYS A 136 -11.81 -8.97 -4.14
C LYS A 136 -10.90 -9.42 -5.28
N GLU A 137 -11.28 -9.07 -6.50
CA GLU A 137 -10.55 -9.39 -7.72
C GLU A 137 -10.65 -8.19 -8.66
N PHE A 138 -9.51 -7.59 -8.98
CA PHE A 138 -9.46 -6.33 -9.72
C PHE A 138 -8.13 -6.17 -10.43
N SER A 139 -8.11 -5.24 -11.40
CA SER A 139 -6.88 -4.82 -12.06
C SER A 139 -6.59 -3.35 -11.80
N VAL A 140 -5.31 -2.99 -11.79
CA VAL A 140 -4.82 -1.63 -11.59
C VAL A 140 -3.80 -1.30 -12.66
N GLU A 141 -3.99 -0.15 -13.28
CA GLU A 141 -3.06 0.46 -14.22
C GLU A 141 -3.00 1.96 -13.96
N THR A 142 -1.98 2.63 -14.45
CA THR A 142 -1.98 4.09 -14.48
C THR A 142 -2.62 4.62 -15.76
N GLU A 143 -3.18 5.82 -15.70
CA GLU A 143 -3.79 6.48 -16.86
C GLU A 143 -2.76 6.80 -17.95
N ASP A 144 -1.56 7.17 -17.56
CA ASP A 144 -0.42 7.47 -18.45
C ASP A 144 0.20 6.21 -19.10
N LYS A 145 -0.25 5.01 -18.70
CA LYS A 145 0.29 3.72 -19.17
C LYS A 145 1.79 3.52 -18.93
N GLU A 146 2.39 4.25 -18.01
CA GLU A 146 3.78 4.06 -17.62
C GLU A 146 3.92 2.96 -16.56
N VAL A 147 5.08 2.29 -16.51
CA VAL A 147 5.32 1.23 -15.50
C VAL A 147 5.26 1.76 -14.07
N MET A 148 4.89 0.90 -13.13
CA MET A 148 4.78 1.19 -11.71
C MET A 148 5.91 0.51 -10.94
N HIS A 149 6.54 1.22 -10.01
CA HIS A 149 7.26 0.58 -8.93
C HIS A 149 6.25 -0.06 -7.99
N VAL A 150 6.54 -1.29 -7.56
CA VAL A 150 5.68 -2.08 -6.68
C VAL A 150 6.53 -2.72 -5.59
N HIS A 151 5.96 -2.84 -4.40
CA HIS A 151 6.52 -3.68 -3.33
C HIS A 151 5.45 -4.66 -2.82
N ILE A 152 5.89 -5.79 -2.27
CA ILE A 152 5.07 -6.78 -1.59
C ILE A 152 5.64 -7.01 -0.19
N ASP A 153 4.82 -6.86 0.85
CA ASP A 153 5.22 -7.00 2.26
C ASP A 153 6.47 -6.19 2.69
N GLY A 154 6.78 -5.13 1.94
CA GLY A 154 7.91 -4.23 2.17
C GLY A 154 9.08 -4.41 1.19
N ASP A 155 9.13 -5.54 0.48
CA ASP A 155 10.20 -5.86 -0.45
C ASP A 155 9.85 -5.43 -1.88
N PRO A 156 10.77 -4.73 -2.60
CA PRO A 156 10.52 -4.30 -3.96
C PRO A 156 10.47 -5.49 -4.93
N ILE A 157 9.60 -5.41 -5.93
CA ILE A 157 9.55 -6.35 -7.06
C ILE A 157 9.85 -5.62 -8.37
N PRO A 158 10.14 -6.33 -9.47
CA PRO A 158 10.27 -5.72 -10.79
C PRO A 158 9.07 -4.83 -11.13
N THR A 159 9.31 -3.74 -11.84
CA THR A 159 8.27 -2.80 -12.22
C THR A 159 7.18 -3.47 -13.05
N GLN A 160 5.93 -3.04 -12.84
CA GLN A 160 4.76 -3.68 -13.44
C GLN A 160 3.98 -2.65 -14.25
N TYR A 161 3.56 -3.02 -15.47
CA TYR A 161 2.65 -2.19 -16.27
C TYR A 161 1.20 -2.26 -15.78
N LYS A 162 0.79 -3.46 -15.35
CA LYS A 162 -0.55 -3.78 -14.87
C LYS A 162 -0.45 -4.69 -13.65
N LEU A 163 -1.29 -4.45 -12.66
CA LEU A 163 -1.43 -5.30 -11.48
C LEU A 163 -2.76 -6.03 -11.58
N GLU A 164 -2.74 -7.34 -11.50
CA GLU A 164 -3.92 -8.20 -11.37
C GLU A 164 -3.92 -8.77 -9.96
N ILE A 165 -4.89 -8.34 -9.16
CA ILE A 165 -4.92 -8.58 -7.73
C ILE A 165 -6.14 -9.42 -7.40
N LYS A 166 -5.93 -10.51 -6.65
CA LYS A 166 -6.98 -11.43 -6.23
C LYS A 166 -6.72 -11.95 -4.82
N THR A 167 -7.71 -11.80 -3.95
CA THR A 167 -7.67 -12.44 -2.62
C THR A 167 -7.86 -13.95 -2.74
N ASN A 168 -7.09 -14.70 -1.97
CA ASN A 168 -7.23 -16.14 -1.73
C ASN A 168 -7.69 -16.36 -0.28
N PRO A 169 -9.01 -16.45 -0.02
CA PRO A 169 -9.53 -16.46 1.34
C PRO A 169 -9.05 -17.66 2.16
N LEU A 170 -8.66 -17.41 3.41
CA LEU A 170 -8.26 -18.39 4.43
C LEU A 170 -7.24 -19.43 3.93
N SER A 171 -6.32 -19.00 3.06
CA SER A 171 -5.38 -19.87 2.36
C SER A 171 -4.11 -20.19 3.14
N LEU A 172 -3.75 -19.39 4.14
CA LEU A 172 -2.53 -19.57 4.94
C LEU A 172 -2.88 -19.92 6.38
N HIS A 173 -2.29 -20.99 6.91
CA HIS A 173 -2.39 -21.34 8.32
C HIS A 173 -1.29 -20.62 9.11
N ILE A 174 -1.68 -19.98 10.21
CA ILE A 174 -0.76 -19.28 11.11
C ILE A 174 -0.86 -19.82 12.53
N LEU A 175 0.29 -19.88 13.20
CA LEU A 175 0.39 -20.14 14.62
C LEU A 175 0.23 -18.82 15.37
N LEU A 176 -0.69 -18.79 16.32
CA LEU A 176 -0.82 -17.66 17.25
C LEU A 176 -0.11 -18.01 18.55
N PRO A 177 0.50 -17.01 19.24
CA PRO A 177 0.98 -17.22 20.60
C PRO A 177 -0.19 -17.68 21.48
N ASN A 178 0.05 -18.70 22.31
CA ASN A 178 -0.87 -19.00 23.38
C ASN A 178 -0.72 -17.90 24.44
N PHE A 179 -1.60 -16.92 24.43
CA PHE A 179 -1.75 -16.01 25.56
C PHE A 179 -2.56 -16.77 26.61
N ILE A 180 -1.85 -17.45 27.53
CA ILE A 180 -2.39 -17.97 28.79
C ILE A 180 -2.48 -16.81 29.78
#